data_AF-A0A947RKU2-F1
#
_entry.id   AF-A0A947RKU2-F1
#
_cell.length_a   1.000
_cell.length_b   1.000
_cell.length_c   1.000
_cell.angle_alpha   90.00
_cell.angle_beta   90.00
_cell.angle_gamma   90.00
#
_symmetry.space_group_name_H-M   'P 1'
#
loop_
_entity.id
_entity.type
_entity.pdbx_description
1 polymer ?
#
loop_
_entity_poly.entity_id
_entity_poly.type
_entity_poly.pdbx_seq_one_letter_code
_entity_poly.pdbx_strand_id
1 'polypeptide(L)'
;HGALHGAYEGQRITVEEAIFCYTGAGARLGFEGAVKGQLEPGALADLVILDEDPRVNPGHVSDRSIRMTWVGGDLVYCAQSPTTNGARE
;
A
#
# COMPACT_ATOMS: atom_id res chain seq x y z
N HIS A 1 -6.38 6.40 -7.29
CA HIS A 1 -6.57 6.23 -8.74
C HIS A 1 -6.41 7.55 -9.51
N GLY A 2 -7.20 8.60 -9.24
CA GLY A 2 -7.14 9.86 -10.00
C GLY A 2 -5.81 10.65 -9.93
N ALA A 3 -5.02 10.49 -8.86
CA ALA A 3 -3.76 11.21 -8.70
C ALA A 3 -2.62 10.69 -9.61
N LEU A 4 -2.68 9.42 -10.05
CA LEU A 4 -1.68 8.87 -10.98
C LEU A 4 -2.08 9.09 -12.45
N HIS A 5 -3.39 9.18 -12.75
CA HIS A 5 -3.93 9.21 -14.13
C HIS A 5 -4.80 10.42 -14.42
N GLY A 6 -4.64 11.52 -13.68
CA GLY A 6 -5.40 12.74 -13.87
C GLY A 6 -5.43 13.18 -15.34
N ALA A 7 -6.57 13.76 -15.75
CA ALA A 7 -6.79 14.23 -17.13
C ALA A 7 -5.76 15.28 -17.58
N TYR A 8 -5.18 15.99 -16.62
CA TYR A 8 -4.12 16.97 -16.83
C TYR A 8 -2.78 16.39 -16.37
N GLU A 9 -1.83 16.25 -17.30
CA GLU A 9 -0.52 15.65 -16.97
C GLU A 9 0.20 16.38 -15.84
N GLY A 10 0.08 17.70 -15.76
CA GLY A 10 0.67 18.51 -14.69
C GLY A 10 0.06 18.33 -13.30
N GLN A 11 -1.03 17.56 -13.17
CA GLN A 11 -1.65 17.22 -11.87
C GLN A 11 -1.36 15.77 -11.46
N ARG A 12 -0.61 15.02 -12.27
CA ARG A 12 -0.21 13.65 -11.94
C ARG A 12 0.96 13.68 -10.98
N ILE A 13 0.90 12.79 -10.00
CA ILE A 13 2.02 12.51 -9.10
C ILE A 13 2.61 11.14 -9.42
N THR A 14 3.86 10.93 -9.05
CA THR A 14 4.55 9.63 -9.12
C THR A 14 3.96 8.62 -8.12
N VAL A 15 4.28 7.34 -8.30
CA VAL A 15 3.88 6.29 -7.35
C VAL A 15 4.50 6.54 -5.98
N GLU A 16 5.75 7.00 -5.93
CA GLU A 16 6.46 7.39 -4.70
C GLU A 16 5.75 8.53 -3.97
N GLU A 17 5.38 9.59 -4.69
CA GLU A 17 4.62 10.71 -4.12
C GLU A 17 3.25 10.26 -3.63
N ALA A 18 2.58 9.37 -4.37
CA ALA A 18 1.31 8.80 -3.94
C ALA A 18 1.48 7.98 -2.64
N ILE A 19 2.49 7.10 -2.56
CA ILE A 19 2.80 6.34 -1.35
C ILE A 19 3.05 7.29 -0.19
N PHE A 20 3.86 8.33 -0.39
CA PHE A 20 4.14 9.32 0.64
C PHE A 20 2.88 10.06 1.08
N CYS A 21 2.05 10.53 0.16
CA CYS A 21 0.79 11.22 0.46
C CYS A 21 -0.16 10.36 1.30
N TYR A 22 -0.28 9.07 1.00
CA TYR A 22 -1.19 8.15 1.71
C TYR A 22 -0.61 7.55 2.99
N THR A 23 0.69 7.71 3.26
CA THR A 23 1.34 7.16 4.46
C THR A 23 2.00 8.27 5.28
N GLY A 24 3.20 8.70 4.89
CA GLY A 24 4.03 9.66 5.61
C GLY A 24 3.40 11.05 5.76
N ALA A 25 2.73 11.57 4.73
CA ALA A 25 2.08 12.88 4.81
C ALA A 25 0.88 12.85 5.78
N GLY A 26 0.07 11.78 5.76
CA GLY A 26 -1.02 11.59 6.70
C GLY A 26 -0.52 11.50 8.15
N ALA A 27 0.52 10.71 8.40
CA ALA A 27 1.14 10.60 9.72
C ALA A 27 1.69 11.95 10.21
N ARG A 28 2.34 12.74 9.33
CA ARG A 28 2.82 14.09 9.68
C ARG A 28 1.69 15.05 10.01
N LEU A 29 0.61 15.07 9.22
CA LEU A 29 -0.56 15.91 9.48
C LEU A 29 -1.25 15.54 10.81
N GLY A 30 -1.23 14.27 11.18
CA GLY A 30 -1.72 13.79 12.48
C GLY A 30 -0.76 13.98 13.65
N PHE A 31 0.42 14.56 13.45
CA PHE A 31 1.52 14.62 14.43
C PHE A 31 2.03 13.24 14.89
N GLU A 32 1.75 12.19 14.13
CA GLU A 32 2.16 10.80 14.38
C GLU A 32 3.41 10.41 13.56
N GLY A 33 4.01 11.34 12.81
CA GLY A 33 5.13 11.05 11.91
C GLY A 33 6.42 10.55 12.59
N ALA A 34 6.53 10.67 13.92
CA ALA A 34 7.62 10.09 14.70
C ALA A 34 7.43 8.58 14.99
N VAL A 35 6.19 8.08 14.88
CA VAL A 35 5.83 6.71 15.23
C VAL A 35 5.15 5.96 14.09
N LYS A 36 4.68 6.64 13.03
CA LYS A 36 3.97 6.03 11.88
C LYS A 36 4.37 6.66 10.56
N GLY A 37 4.05 5.96 9.47
CA GLY A 37 4.23 6.46 8.11
C GLY A 37 5.68 6.38 7.60
N GLN A 38 6.53 5.62 8.29
CA GLN A 38 7.89 5.24 7.90
C GLN A 38 8.11 3.76 8.22
N LEU A 39 8.94 3.09 7.43
CA LEU A 39 9.34 1.69 7.68
C LEU A 39 10.76 1.67 8.26
N GLU A 40 10.87 2.00 9.54
CA GLU A 40 12.15 2.04 10.28
C GLU A 40 12.00 1.39 11.66
N PRO A 41 13.08 0.82 12.25
CA PRO A 41 13.03 0.26 13.59
C PRO A 41 12.56 1.29 14.62
N GLY A 42 11.58 0.93 15.43
CA GLY A 42 10.98 1.82 16.45
C GLY A 42 9.70 2.53 15.99
N ALA A 43 9.37 2.50 14.69
CA ALA A 43 8.06 2.88 14.20
C ALA A 43 7.04 1.73 14.39
N LEU A 44 5.76 2.08 14.47
CA LEU A 44 4.66 1.14 14.42
C LEU A 44 4.64 0.45 13.05
N ALA A 45 4.44 -0.87 13.06
CA ALA A 45 4.29 -1.66 11.85
C ALA A 45 2.87 -1.51 11.27
N ASP A 46 2.54 -0.28 10.86
CA ASP A 46 1.36 0.08 10.07
C ASP A 46 1.71 -0.02 8.58
N LEU A 47 1.48 -1.19 7.97
CA LEU A 47 1.89 -1.45 6.60
C LEU A 47 0.93 -2.38 5.85
N VAL A 48 0.99 -2.31 4.52
CA VAL A 48 0.30 -3.23 3.61
C VAL A 48 1.30 -3.93 2.71
N ILE A 49 1.07 -5.21 2.44
CA ILE A 49 1.83 -6.00 1.47
C ILE A 49 0.95 -6.17 0.24
N LEU A 50 1.44 -5.77 -0.92
CA LEU A 50 0.78 -5.94 -2.21
C LEU A 50 1.29 -7.21 -2.92
N ASP A 51 0.53 -7.69 -3.90
CA ASP A 51 0.90 -8.82 -4.74
C ASP A 51 2.01 -8.50 -5.76
N GLU A 52 2.10 -7.25 -6.20
CA GLU A 52 3.13 -6.73 -7.10
C GLU A 52 3.55 -5.31 -6.72
N ASP A 53 4.78 -4.91 -7.05
CA ASP A 53 5.25 -3.54 -6.87
C ASP A 53 4.41 -2.57 -7.74
N PRO A 54 3.74 -1.55 -7.14
CA PRO A 54 2.93 -0.57 -7.87
C PRO A 54 3.73 0.29 -8.86
N ARG A 55 5.07 0.30 -8.79
CA ARG A 55 5.95 1.00 -9.74
C ARG A 55 6.06 0.31 -11.09
N VAL A 56 5.85 -1.01 -11.13
CA VAL A 56 5.97 -1.81 -12.37
C VAL A 56 4.85 -1.46 -13.34
N ASN A 57 3.64 -1.24 -12.82
CA ASN A 57 2.51 -0.79 -13.63
C ASN A 57 1.70 0.30 -12.91
N PRO A 58 2.17 1.56 -12.94
CA PRO A 58 1.49 2.69 -12.33
C PRO A 58 0.07 2.91 -12.86
N GLY A 59 -0.18 2.46 -14.11
CA GLY A 59 -1.47 2.43 -14.81
C GLY A 59 -2.56 1.64 -14.09
N HIS A 60 -2.17 0.64 -13.30
CA HIS A 60 -3.06 -0.41 -12.81
C HIS A 60 -2.87 -0.65 -11.30
N VAL A 61 -2.46 0.38 -10.56
CA VAL A 61 -2.29 0.29 -9.10
C VAL A 61 -3.59 -0.08 -8.38
N SER A 62 -4.74 0.35 -8.92
CA SER A 62 -6.06 0.00 -8.37
C SER A 62 -6.42 -1.48 -8.54
N ASP A 63 -5.77 -2.18 -9.46
CA ASP A 63 -6.04 -3.60 -9.75
C ASP A 63 -5.21 -4.53 -8.87
N ARG A 64 -4.34 -3.96 -8.02
CA ARG A 64 -3.43 -4.71 -7.14
C ARG A 64 -4.19 -5.32 -5.98
N SER A 65 -3.88 -6.57 -5.69
CA SER A 65 -4.47 -7.27 -4.55
C SER A 65 -3.62 -7.08 -3.30
N ILE A 66 -4.28 -6.79 -2.19
CA ILE A 66 -3.63 -6.75 -0.88
C ILE A 66 -3.40 -8.19 -0.43
N ARG A 67 -2.15 -8.52 -0.10
CA ARG A 67 -1.75 -9.83 0.44
C ARG A 67 -1.85 -9.85 1.95
N MET A 68 -1.40 -8.78 2.62
CA MET A 68 -1.46 -8.66 4.07
C MET A 68 -1.66 -7.21 4.49
N THR A 69 -2.27 -7.01 5.65
CA THR A 69 -2.35 -5.71 6.33
C THR A 69 -1.94 -5.89 7.78
N TRP A 70 -1.00 -5.07 8.20
CA TRP A 70 -0.49 -4.99 9.56
C TRP A 70 -0.84 -3.62 10.14
N VAL A 71 -1.36 -3.60 11.36
CA VAL A 71 -1.70 -2.37 12.09
C VAL A 71 -1.08 -2.47 13.47
N GLY A 72 -0.20 -1.52 13.82
CA GLY A 72 0.48 -1.47 15.11
C GLY A 72 1.36 -2.68 15.43
N GLY A 73 1.70 -3.51 14.43
CA GLY A 73 2.40 -4.79 14.64
C GLY A 73 1.49 -6.02 14.66
N ASP A 74 0.17 -5.84 14.62
CA ASP A 74 -0.77 -6.96 14.55
C ASP A 74 -1.20 -7.22 13.10
N LEU A 75 -1.18 -8.50 12.70
CA LEU A 75 -1.71 -8.94 11.41
C LEU A 75 -3.25 -8.94 11.45
N VAL A 76 -3.87 -7.93 10.84
CA VAL A 76 -5.34 -7.77 10.83
C VAL A 76 -5.99 -8.36 9.57
N TYR A 77 -5.22 -8.55 8.50
CA TYR A 77 -5.70 -9.15 7.26
C TYR A 77 -4.60 -9.97 6.59
N CYS A 78 -4.98 -11.16 6.11
CA CYS A 78 -4.13 -12.02 5.29
C CYS A 78 -5.00 -12.65 4.20
N ALA A 79 -4.67 -12.38 2.94
CA ALA A 79 -5.34 -13.01 1.82
C ALA A 79 -5.07 -14.51 1.86
N GLN A 80 -6.14 -15.32 1.90
CA GLN A 80 -6.01 -16.76 1.73
C GLN A 80 -5.46 -17.01 0.31
N SER A 81 -4.39 -17.80 0.22
CA SER A 81 -3.95 -18.27 -1.10
C SER A 81 -5.12 -19.02 -1.73
N PRO A 82 -5.39 -18.85 -3.04
CA PRO A 82 -6.44 -19.64 -3.69
C PRO A 82 -6.09 -21.10 -3.42
N THR A 83 -6.94 -21.77 -2.64
CA THR A 83 -6.81 -23.20 -2.43
C THR A 83 -7.05 -23.79 -3.80
N THR A 84 -5.99 -24.23 -4.47
CA THR A 84 -6.14 -25.12 -5.62
C THR A 84 -6.82 -26.36 -5.07
N ASN A 85 -8.15 -26.40 -5.14
CA ASN A 85 -8.92 -27.60 -4.95
C ASN A 85 -8.57 -28.50 -6.14
N GLY A 86 -7.47 -29.22 -5.99
CA GLY A 86 -6.98 -30.20 -6.94
C GLY A 86 -8.04 -31.28 -7.10
N ALA A 87 -8.50 -31.39 -8.33
CA ALA A 87 -9.35 -32.45 -8.82
C ALA A 87 -8.83 -33.85 -8.43
N ARG A 88 -9.77 -34.70 -8.01
CA ARG A 88 -9.94 -36.13 -8.34
C ARG A 88 -8.67 -37.01 -8.39
N GLU A 89 -8.63 -38.01 -7.50
CA GLU A 89 -8.69 -39.42 -7.88
C GLU A 89 -9.78 -40.12 -7.07
#